data_AF-A0AA39XHD7-F1
#
_entry.id   AF-A0AA39XHD7-F1
#
_cell.length_a   1.000
_cell.length_b   1.000
_cell.length_c   1.000
_cell.angle_alpha   90.00
_cell.angle_beta   90.00
_cell.angle_gamma   90.00
#
_symmetry.space_group_name_H-M   'P 1'
#
loop_
_entity.id
_entity.type
_entity.pdbx_description
1 polymer ?
#
loop_
_entity_poly.entity_id
_entity_poly.type
_entity_poly.pdbx_seq_one_letter_code
_entity_poly.pdbx_strand_id
1 'polypeptide(L)'
;MAAGSAPTRTLNVQSFPRPPLMERCNRHIQIMWHGALIADCPVGEAYWVLETHHAPTYYIPPNRVRMPICTTPRTTFCEYKGQATYYSLMSPISAAETVNNRIWSYTEPLKDFEAIRGYIAFYVGPWDCYVDGERATPQPGEYYGGWITSDVQGVVKGQWGTWDPVF
;
A
#
# COMPACT_ATOMS: atom_id res chain seq x y z
N MET A 1 21.46 -20.97 16.18
CA MET A 1 22.21 -19.96 15.42
C MET A 1 21.26 -18.80 15.19
N ALA A 2 21.33 -17.76 16.03
CA ALA A 2 20.45 -16.60 15.89
C ALA A 2 20.93 -15.80 14.67
N ALA A 3 20.09 -15.67 13.64
CA ALA A 3 20.34 -14.73 12.57
C ALA A 3 20.25 -13.33 13.17
N GLY A 4 21.37 -12.62 13.22
CA GLY A 4 21.37 -11.21 13.59
C GLY A 4 20.54 -10.44 12.58
N SER A 5 19.40 -9.88 13.02
CA SER A 5 18.61 -8.96 12.21
C SER A 5 19.52 -7.81 11.79
N ALA A 6 19.64 -7.58 10.48
CA ALA A 6 20.21 -6.34 9.99
C ALA A 6 19.48 -5.16 10.64
N PRO A 7 20.16 -4.05 10.97
CA PRO A 7 19.49 -2.88 11.53
C PRO A 7 18.39 -2.44 10.57
N THR A 8 17.13 -2.46 11.04
CA THR A 8 15.99 -2.02 10.26
C THR A 8 16.17 -0.54 9.96
N ARG A 9 16.34 -0.20 8.66
CA ARG A 9 16.45 1.18 8.20
C ARG A 9 15.22 1.95 8.69
N THR A 10 15.43 2.96 9.53
CA THR A 10 14.37 3.88 9.94
C THR A 10 13.82 4.66 8.74
N LEU A 11 12.51 4.74 8.65
CA LEU A 11 11.74 5.41 7.62
C LEU A 11 11.09 6.68 8.20
N ASN A 12 11.83 7.80 8.16
CA ASN A 12 11.31 9.08 8.64
C ASN A 12 10.43 9.74 7.56
N VAL A 13 9.13 9.86 7.81
CA VAL A 13 8.17 10.34 6.81
C VAL A 13 8.39 11.79 6.38
N GLN A 14 8.99 12.63 7.22
CA GLN A 14 9.33 14.01 6.86
C GLN A 14 10.57 14.09 5.96
N SER A 15 11.40 13.05 5.92
CA SER A 15 12.58 12.98 5.05
C SER A 15 12.25 12.54 3.62
N PHE A 16 11.05 12.01 3.38
CA PHE A 16 10.64 11.57 2.06
C PHE A 16 10.46 12.76 1.09
N PRO A 17 10.82 12.61 -0.18
CA PRO A 17 10.81 13.71 -1.12
C PRO A 17 9.39 14.02 -1.63
N ARG A 18 9.29 15.20 -2.25
CA ARG A 18 8.18 15.60 -3.11
C ARG A 18 8.78 16.22 -4.38
N PRO A 19 8.58 15.65 -5.60
CA PRO A 19 7.73 14.50 -5.94
C PRO A 19 8.07 13.20 -5.21
N PRO A 20 7.12 12.26 -5.08
CA PRO A 20 7.32 11.02 -4.34
C PRO A 20 8.43 10.17 -4.93
N LEU A 21 9.20 9.51 -4.08
CA LEU A 21 10.18 8.51 -4.50
C LEU A 21 9.47 7.19 -4.75
N MET A 22 9.72 6.59 -5.91
CA MET A 22 9.33 5.22 -6.24
C MET A 22 10.58 4.39 -6.49
N GLU A 23 10.73 3.30 -5.75
CA GLU A 23 11.84 2.36 -5.95
C GLU A 23 11.39 0.92 -5.63
N ARG A 24 12.21 -0.06 -6.02
CA ARG A 24 11.96 -1.45 -5.69
C ARG A 24 12.02 -1.64 -4.17
N CYS A 25 11.02 -2.34 -3.65
CA CYS A 25 10.93 -2.65 -2.25
C CYS A 25 11.66 -3.95 -1.94
N ASN A 26 12.71 -3.87 -1.11
CA ASN A 26 13.42 -5.04 -0.62
C ASN A 26 12.82 -5.56 0.69
N ARG A 27 11.49 -5.69 0.72
CA ARG A 27 10.70 -6.21 1.85
C ARG A 27 9.75 -7.30 1.35
N HIS A 28 9.48 -8.27 2.20
CA HIS A 28 8.43 -9.27 1.95
C HIS A 28 7.08 -8.68 2.34
N ILE A 29 6.12 -8.71 1.42
CA ILE A 29 4.79 -8.12 1.64
C ILE A 29 3.74 -9.22 1.61
N GLN A 30 2.89 -9.28 2.64
CA GLN A 30 1.79 -10.24 2.71
C GLN A 30 0.48 -9.54 3.06
N ILE A 31 -0.61 -10.04 2.46
CA ILE A 31 -1.96 -9.54 2.69
C ILE A 31 -2.86 -10.73 2.96
N MET A 32 -3.51 -10.71 4.11
CA MET A 32 -4.40 -11.76 4.59
C MET A 32 -5.79 -11.19 4.81
N TRP A 33 -6.82 -12.01 4.58
CA TRP A 33 -8.20 -11.66 4.91
C TRP A 33 -8.93 -12.91 5.40
N HIS A 34 -9.48 -12.85 6.62
CA HIS A 34 -10.13 -14.00 7.29
C HIS A 34 -9.27 -15.28 7.30
N GLY A 35 -7.95 -15.12 7.50
CA GLY A 35 -7.00 -16.24 7.48
C GLY A 35 -6.65 -16.77 6.08
N ALA A 36 -7.25 -16.25 5.01
CA ALA A 36 -6.89 -16.57 3.64
C ALA A 36 -5.80 -15.63 3.11
N LEU A 37 -4.83 -16.18 2.39
CA LEU A 37 -3.73 -15.42 1.79
C LEU A 37 -4.18 -14.77 0.48
N ILE A 38 -4.39 -13.44 0.51
CA ILE A 38 -4.83 -12.63 -0.62
C ILE A 38 -3.67 -12.29 -1.54
N ALA A 39 -2.53 -11.89 -0.96
CA ALA A 39 -1.33 -11.61 -1.72
C ALA A 39 -0.08 -12.00 -0.93
N ASP A 40 0.94 -12.46 -1.66
CA ASP A 40 2.24 -12.85 -1.11
C ASP A 40 3.32 -12.45 -2.10
N CYS A 41 4.06 -11.40 -1.79
CA CYS A 41 5.01 -10.76 -2.69
C CYS A 41 6.42 -10.85 -2.12
N PRO A 42 7.29 -11.70 -2.72
CA PRO A 42 8.67 -11.83 -2.30
C PRO A 42 9.45 -10.50 -2.35
N VAL A 43 10.54 -10.47 -1.60
CA VAL A 43 11.52 -9.38 -1.58
C VAL A 43 11.98 -9.03 -2.99
N GLY A 44 11.95 -7.74 -3.34
CA GLY A 44 12.45 -7.21 -4.62
C GLY A 44 11.43 -7.16 -5.77
N GLU A 45 10.25 -7.74 -5.58
CA GLU A 45 9.18 -7.75 -6.61
C GLU A 45 8.19 -6.60 -6.46
N ALA A 46 7.92 -6.15 -5.23
CA ALA A 46 7.09 -4.98 -4.99
C ALA A 46 7.84 -3.68 -5.30
N TYR A 47 7.08 -2.63 -5.56
CA TYR A 47 7.55 -1.25 -5.43
C TYR A 47 6.96 -0.67 -4.15
N TRP A 48 7.66 0.31 -3.58
CA TRP A 48 7.04 1.21 -2.61
C TRP A 48 7.10 2.64 -3.12
N VAL A 49 6.17 3.46 -2.63
CA VAL A 49 6.17 4.90 -2.85
C VAL A 49 6.30 5.61 -1.50
N LEU A 50 7.28 6.51 -1.43
CA LEU A 50 7.63 7.29 -0.26
C LEU A 50 7.37 8.77 -0.56
N GLU A 51 6.45 9.39 0.18
CA GLU A 51 6.00 10.77 -0.03
C GLU A 51 6.00 11.52 1.31
N THR A 52 6.38 12.79 1.30
CA THR A 52 6.54 13.58 2.54
C THR A 52 5.29 13.53 3.43
N HIS A 53 5.45 13.11 4.70
CA HIS A 53 4.38 12.88 5.69
C HIS A 53 3.43 11.70 5.41
N HIS A 54 3.72 10.86 4.42
CA HIS A 54 2.98 9.64 4.15
C HIS A 54 3.77 8.41 4.61
N ALA A 55 3.07 7.46 5.22
CA ALA A 55 3.66 6.15 5.44
C ALA A 55 3.85 5.43 4.08
N PRO A 56 4.82 4.51 3.97
CA PRO A 56 5.09 3.79 2.72
C PRO A 56 3.83 3.15 2.16
N THR A 57 3.62 3.30 0.85
CA THR A 57 2.56 2.60 0.13
C THR A 57 3.19 1.52 -0.74
N TYR A 58 2.71 0.28 -0.62
CA TYR A 58 3.26 -0.86 -1.35
C TYR A 58 2.43 -1.20 -2.59
N TYR A 59 3.11 -1.37 -3.71
CA TYR A 59 2.55 -1.76 -4.99
C TYR A 59 3.08 -3.15 -5.33
N ILE A 60 2.16 -4.11 -5.44
CA ILE A 60 2.43 -5.53 -5.63
C ILE A 60 2.13 -5.90 -7.09
N PRO A 61 2.97 -6.67 -7.79
CA PRO A 61 2.67 -7.08 -9.16
C PRO A 61 1.42 -7.99 -9.19
N PRO A 62 0.61 -7.93 -10.25
CA PRO A 62 -0.70 -8.59 -10.29
C PRO A 62 -0.63 -10.11 -10.16
N ASN A 63 0.47 -10.74 -10.61
CA ASN A 63 0.70 -12.18 -10.48
C ASN A 63 0.93 -12.66 -9.03
N ARG A 64 1.09 -11.73 -8.07
CA ARG A 64 1.20 -12.03 -6.64
C ARG A 64 -0.10 -11.90 -5.88
N VAL A 65 -1.16 -11.37 -6.51
CA VAL A 65 -2.52 -11.36 -5.96
C VAL A 65 -3.21 -12.67 -6.35
N ARG A 66 -3.59 -13.44 -5.33
CA ARG A 66 -4.07 -14.83 -5.47
C ARG A 66 -5.58 -14.95 -5.64
N MET A 67 -6.30 -13.84 -5.49
CA MET A 67 -7.76 -13.78 -5.58
C MET A 67 -8.19 -12.83 -6.69
N PRO A 68 -9.30 -13.12 -7.38
CA PRO A 68 -9.84 -12.21 -8.39
C PRO A 68 -10.33 -10.92 -7.73
N ILE A 69 -9.99 -9.80 -8.36
CA ILE A 69 -10.49 -8.46 -8.01
C ILE A 69 -11.32 -7.91 -9.17
N CYS A 70 -12.38 -7.19 -8.85
CA CYS A 70 -13.31 -6.64 -9.84
C CYS A 70 -13.20 -5.12 -9.86
N THR A 71 -13.14 -4.51 -11.05
CA THR A 71 -13.11 -3.05 -11.15
C THR A 71 -14.41 -2.43 -10.63
N THR A 72 -14.30 -1.23 -10.06
CA THR A 72 -15.42 -0.42 -9.58
C THR A 72 -15.50 0.89 -10.38
N PRO A 73 -16.63 1.62 -10.34
CA PRO A 73 -16.73 2.92 -11.00
C PRO A 73 -15.89 4.03 -10.35
N ARG A 74 -15.32 3.81 -9.16
CA ARG A 74 -14.56 4.84 -8.44
C ARG A 74 -13.20 5.05 -9.10
N THR A 75 -12.85 6.33 -9.28
CA THR A 75 -11.51 6.76 -9.66
C THR A 75 -11.10 7.97 -8.82
N THR A 76 -9.79 8.18 -8.68
CA THR A 76 -9.23 9.40 -8.07
C THR A 76 -8.01 9.85 -8.87
N PHE A 77 -7.68 11.14 -8.80
CA PHE A 77 -6.52 11.68 -9.50
C PHE A 77 -5.41 12.04 -8.51
N CYS A 78 -4.16 11.72 -8.87
CA CYS A 78 -2.95 12.16 -8.19
C CYS A 78 -2.08 12.92 -9.18
N GLU A 79 -1.60 14.10 -8.81
CA GLU A 79 -0.80 14.96 -9.68
C GLU A 79 0.51 14.32 -10.15
N TYR A 80 1.04 13.36 -9.37
CA TYR A 80 2.28 12.66 -9.69
C TYR A 80 2.07 11.35 -10.45
N LYS A 81 0.99 10.63 -10.12
CA LYS A 81 0.82 9.23 -10.54
C LYS A 81 -0.23 9.08 -11.64
N GLY A 82 -1.14 10.04 -11.78
CA GLY A 82 -2.25 9.99 -12.73
C GLY A 82 -3.55 9.48 -12.10
N GLN A 83 -4.40 8.84 -12.91
CA GLN A 83 -5.72 8.36 -12.49
C GLN A 83 -5.62 6.96 -11.88
N ALA A 84 -6.11 6.81 -10.64
CA ALA A 84 -6.24 5.53 -9.97
C ALA A 84 -7.59 4.86 -10.32
N THR A 85 -7.54 3.56 -10.57
CA THR A 85 -8.70 2.67 -10.71
C THR A 85 -8.87 1.88 -9.42
N TYR A 86 -10.09 1.77 -8.92
CA TYR A 86 -10.39 1.04 -7.68
C TYR A 86 -11.05 -0.30 -7.96
N TYR A 87 -10.84 -1.24 -7.05
CA TYR A 87 -11.36 -2.60 -7.15
C TYR A 87 -12.13 -3.01 -5.90
N SER A 88 -12.96 -4.04 -6.07
CA SER A 88 -13.59 -4.80 -5.02
C SER A 88 -13.04 -6.23 -4.99
N LEU A 89 -13.11 -6.84 -3.80
CA LEU A 89 -12.72 -8.23 -3.60
C LEU A 89 -13.79 -8.90 -2.71
N MET A 90 -14.29 -10.04 -3.19
CA MET A 90 -15.30 -10.84 -2.51
C MET A 90 -14.65 -11.83 -1.55
N SER A 91 -15.27 -12.04 -0.38
CA SER A 91 -14.69 -12.87 0.68
C SER A 91 -14.53 -14.32 0.26
N PRO A 92 -13.37 -14.94 0.55
CA PRO A 92 -13.15 -16.36 0.28
C PRO A 92 -14.05 -17.26 1.13
N ILE A 93 -14.57 -16.74 2.24
CA ILE A 93 -15.40 -17.50 3.19
C ILE A 93 -16.89 -17.19 3.09
N SER A 94 -17.30 -16.07 2.46
CA SER A 94 -18.71 -15.69 2.31
C SER A 94 -18.94 -14.75 1.13
N ALA A 95 -19.70 -15.18 0.13
CA ALA A 95 -20.03 -14.34 -1.02
C ALA A 95 -20.84 -13.06 -0.65
N ALA A 96 -21.51 -13.06 0.51
CA ALA A 96 -22.25 -11.89 0.99
C ALA A 96 -21.32 -10.77 1.50
N GLU A 97 -20.05 -11.07 1.74
CA GLU A 97 -19.07 -10.10 2.21
C GLU A 97 -18.18 -9.66 1.04
N THR A 98 -18.26 -8.40 0.68
CA THR A 98 -17.44 -7.79 -0.36
C THR A 98 -16.85 -6.50 0.16
N VAL A 99 -15.53 -6.35 0.05
CA VAL A 99 -14.84 -5.10 0.35
C VAL A 99 -14.70 -4.31 -0.94
N ASN A 100 -15.27 -3.11 -0.97
CA ASN A 100 -15.25 -2.23 -2.13
C ASN A 100 -14.27 -1.06 -1.92
N ASN A 101 -13.59 -0.65 -2.98
CA ASN A 101 -12.78 0.58 -3.02
C ASN A 101 -11.65 0.64 -1.98
N ARG A 102 -11.10 -0.52 -1.60
CA ARG A 102 -9.95 -0.65 -0.68
C ARG A 102 -8.73 -1.28 -1.33
N ILE A 103 -8.80 -1.43 -2.65
CA ILE A 103 -7.74 -1.89 -3.53
C ILE A 103 -7.70 -0.90 -4.69
N TRP A 104 -6.52 -0.48 -5.12
CA TRP A 104 -6.38 0.39 -6.30
C TRP A 104 -5.15 0.03 -7.13
N SER A 105 -5.14 0.54 -8.36
CA SER A 105 -4.03 0.44 -9.30
C SER A 105 -3.95 1.70 -10.17
N TYR A 106 -2.76 1.99 -10.68
CA TYR A 106 -2.59 2.92 -11.80
C TYR A 106 -2.44 2.11 -13.09
N THR A 107 -3.50 2.03 -13.89
CA THR A 107 -3.49 1.34 -15.19
C THR A 107 -2.75 2.16 -16.25
N GLU A 108 -2.83 3.47 -16.14
CA GLU A 108 -2.17 4.45 -17.02
C GLU A 108 -1.40 5.49 -16.19
N PRO A 109 -0.31 5.09 -15.50
CA PRO A 109 0.49 6.02 -14.73
C PRO A 109 1.23 7.03 -15.62
N LEU A 110 1.56 8.18 -15.02
CA LEU A 110 2.48 9.15 -15.64
C LEU A 110 3.91 8.61 -15.72
N LYS A 111 4.73 9.23 -16.59
CA LYS A 111 6.07 8.78 -16.98
C LYS A 111 6.95 8.32 -15.81
N ASP A 112 7.02 9.12 -14.75
CA ASP A 112 7.91 8.85 -13.61
C ASP A 112 7.45 7.66 -12.75
N PHE A 113 6.21 7.19 -12.95
CA PHE A 113 5.59 6.07 -12.23
C PHE A 113 5.21 4.90 -13.16
N GLU A 114 5.74 4.86 -14.39
CA GLU A 114 5.42 3.79 -15.35
C GLU A 114 5.76 2.38 -14.85
N ALA A 115 6.75 2.25 -13.96
CA ALA A 115 7.16 0.95 -13.43
C ALA A 115 6.09 0.24 -12.58
N ILE A 116 5.12 0.98 -12.03
CA ILE A 116 3.98 0.44 -11.26
C ILE A 116 2.70 0.31 -12.10
N ARG A 117 2.80 0.39 -13.43
CA ARG A 117 1.65 0.19 -14.33
C ARG A 117 0.99 -1.16 -14.05
N GLY A 118 -0.28 -1.12 -13.65
CA GLY A 118 -1.06 -2.32 -13.32
C GLY A 118 -0.67 -3.02 -12.01
N TYR A 119 0.27 -2.46 -11.24
CA TYR A 119 0.55 -2.95 -9.88
C TYR A 119 -0.59 -2.57 -8.94
N ILE A 120 -0.81 -3.41 -7.93
CA ILE A 120 -1.98 -3.37 -7.07
C ILE A 120 -1.53 -2.95 -5.66
N ALA A 121 -2.23 -1.98 -5.09
CA ALA A 121 -2.03 -1.52 -3.72
C ALA A 121 -3.32 -1.71 -2.90
N PHE A 122 -3.16 -1.85 -1.59
CA PHE A 122 -4.24 -2.17 -0.64
C PHE A 122 -4.22 -1.19 0.53
N TYR A 123 -5.42 -0.77 0.96
CA TYR A 123 -5.57 0.02 2.18
C TYR A 123 -5.51 -0.92 3.38
N VAL A 124 -4.70 -0.62 4.39
CA VAL A 124 -4.78 -1.38 5.65
C VAL A 124 -6.17 -1.13 6.30
N GLY A 125 -6.74 -2.16 6.94
CA GLY A 125 -8.00 -2.04 7.67
C GLY A 125 -8.88 -3.27 7.44
N PRO A 126 -9.46 -3.46 6.25
CA PRO A 126 -10.22 -4.68 5.92
C PRO A 126 -9.35 -5.94 5.87
N TRP A 127 -8.05 -5.78 5.62
CA TRP A 127 -7.06 -6.85 5.50
C TRP A 127 -6.00 -6.72 6.59
N ASP A 128 -5.46 -7.87 6.98
CA ASP A 128 -4.24 -7.95 7.77
C ASP A 128 -3.03 -7.85 6.83
N CYS A 129 -2.36 -6.71 6.87
CA CYS A 129 -1.23 -6.38 6.01
C CYS A 129 0.08 -6.54 6.79
N TYR A 130 1.08 -7.19 6.19
CA TYR A 130 2.37 -7.47 6.81
C TYR A 130 3.54 -7.04 5.95
N VAL A 131 4.59 -6.50 6.60
CA VAL A 131 5.88 -6.15 6.01
C VAL A 131 6.97 -6.87 6.80
N ASP A 132 7.75 -7.74 6.16
CA ASP A 132 8.76 -8.59 6.82
C ASP A 132 8.20 -9.34 8.06
N GLY A 133 6.93 -9.76 7.99
CA GLY A 133 6.23 -10.44 9.08
C GLY A 133 5.69 -9.52 10.18
N GLU A 134 5.97 -8.23 10.15
CA GLU A 134 5.37 -7.24 11.06
C GLU A 134 4.01 -6.80 10.54
N ARG A 135 2.96 -6.85 11.39
CA ARG A 135 1.62 -6.38 11.02
C ARG A 135 1.57 -4.86 11.00
N ALA A 136 1.25 -4.29 9.84
CA ALA A 136 1.10 -2.85 9.67
C ALA A 136 -0.24 -2.34 10.25
N THR A 137 -0.25 -1.07 10.61
CA THR A 137 -1.45 -0.30 10.94
C THR A 137 -1.74 0.74 9.84
N PRO A 138 -3.00 1.17 9.66
CA PRO A 138 -3.33 2.16 8.64
C PRO A 138 -2.70 3.51 8.96
N GLN A 139 -2.23 4.20 7.92
CA GLN A 139 -2.06 5.65 8.00
C GLN A 139 -3.38 6.29 8.47
N PRO A 140 -3.35 7.20 9.46
CA PRO A 140 -4.55 7.85 9.96
C PRO A 140 -5.39 8.51 8.85
N GLY A 141 -6.71 8.42 8.99
CA GLY A 141 -7.67 8.86 7.98
C GLY A 141 -8.08 7.73 7.03
N GLU A 142 -8.94 8.06 6.07
CA GLU A 142 -9.51 7.09 5.12
C GLU A 142 -9.01 7.28 3.68
N TYR A 143 -8.24 8.35 3.45
CA TYR A 143 -7.84 8.77 2.11
C TYR A 143 -6.50 8.15 1.69
N TYR A 144 -5.50 8.11 2.59
CA TYR A 144 -4.16 7.64 2.28
C TYR A 144 -4.00 6.14 2.56
N GLY A 145 -3.42 5.43 1.60
CA GLY A 145 -3.17 3.98 1.69
C GLY A 145 -1.80 3.60 2.25
N GLY A 146 -1.19 4.46 3.07
CA GLY A 146 0.11 4.22 3.69
C GLY A 146 0.03 3.18 4.81
N TRP A 147 1.09 2.38 4.95
CA TRP A 147 1.21 1.29 5.93
C TRP A 147 2.23 1.69 7.00
N ILE A 148 1.81 1.75 8.26
CA ILE A 148 2.68 2.11 9.39
C ILE A 148 3.19 0.82 10.07
N THR A 149 4.51 0.67 10.08
CA THR A 149 5.28 -0.33 10.82
C THR A 149 6.20 0.35 11.84
N SER A 150 6.84 -0.43 12.70
CA SER A 150 7.67 0.03 13.82
C SER A 150 8.91 0.82 13.40
N ASP A 151 9.37 0.66 12.16
CA ASP A 151 10.46 1.42 11.55
C ASP A 151 10.00 2.74 10.94
N VAL A 152 8.70 2.98 10.79
CA VAL A 152 8.12 4.25 10.35
C VAL A 152 8.13 5.23 11.51
N GLN A 153 8.84 6.34 11.35
CA GLN A 153 8.98 7.39 12.34
C GLN A 153 8.52 8.74 11.81
N GLY A 154 8.23 9.65 12.74
CA GLY A 154 7.81 11.01 12.42
C GLY A 154 6.31 11.24 12.56
N VAL A 155 5.84 12.35 11.99
CA VAL A 155 4.44 12.76 12.05
C VAL A 155 3.78 12.33 10.76
N VAL A 156 3.01 11.25 10.83
CA VAL A 156 2.23 10.78 9.68
C VAL A 156 0.99 11.65 9.54
N LYS A 157 0.72 12.10 8.31
CA LYS A 157 -0.44 12.92 7.99
C LYS A 157 -1.75 12.20 8.32
N GLY A 158 -2.70 12.97 8.87
CA GLY A 158 -3.97 12.49 9.39
C GLY A 158 -3.93 12.19 10.89
N GLN A 159 -2.74 12.04 11.48
CA GLN A 159 -2.60 11.95 12.93
C GLN A 159 -2.75 13.36 13.53
N TRP A 160 -3.65 13.52 14.51
CA TRP A 160 -3.80 14.75 15.30
C TRP A 160 -4.07 16.04 14.50
N GLY A 161 -5.09 16.04 13.64
CA GLY A 161 -5.58 17.29 13.00
C GLY A 161 -4.60 17.92 12.00
N THR A 162 -3.58 17.19 11.54
CA THR A 162 -2.81 17.56 10.36
C THR A 162 -3.74 17.43 9.14
N TRP A 163 -4.28 18.57 8.72
CA TRP A 163 -5.30 18.70 7.68
C TRP A 163 -5.07 17.77 6.48
N ASP A 164 -6.10 16.97 6.17
CA ASP A 164 -6.31 16.46 4.82
C ASP A 164 -6.53 17.70 3.93
N PRO A 165 -5.67 17.99 2.93
CA PRO A 165 -6.05 18.88 1.84
C PRO A 165 -7.08 18.09 1.05
N VAL A 166 -8.33 18.21 1.49
CA VAL A 166 -9.48 17.93 0.66
C VAL A 166 -9.41 18.97 -0.47
N PHE A 167 -8.96 18.53 -1.64
CA PHE A 167 -9.24 19.24 -2.88
C PHE A 167 -10.63 18.85 -3.35
#